data_AF-A0A1Y4GU65-F1
#
_entry.id   AF-A0A1Y4GU65-F1
#
_cell.length_a   1.000
_cell.length_b   1.000
_cell.length_c   1.000
_cell.angle_alpha   90.00
_cell.angle_beta   90.00
_cell.angle_gamma   90.00
#
_symmetry.space_group_name_H-M   'P 1'
#
loop_
_entity.id
_entity.type
_entity.pdbx_description
1 polymer ?
#
loop_
_entity_poly.entity_id
_entity_poly.type
_entity_poly.pdbx_seq_one_letter_code
_entity_poly.pdbx_strand_id
1 'polypeptide(L)'
;MTLVLWAVVYPLVAQTQGDTIYHFRFEPGNDGLYTAYRNNGTELTRLLSCVVQNKEAILAGTIPILVDGYCSSLRDEAAARAIARIRSNRVKSELITREGLSEACFTTSNHTSGGDYVTVRIAIPVQPSESGPEQQAEAERLEAEQQRLKAEQQRLEAEQQRLEAEKQRLEAERQRAEAGHPEHDSYHLSLRANLLRWATLTPDLGIEWRIAPAWGLMVNGSWTS
;
A
#
# COMPACT_ATOMS: atom_id res chain seq x y z
N MET A 1 47.53 32.54 3.30
CA MET A 1 47.77 31.17 2.81
C MET A 1 46.65 30.28 3.29
N THR A 2 45.89 29.76 2.33
CA THR A 2 44.78 28.82 2.42
C THR A 2 45.21 27.48 2.98
N LEU A 3 44.46 26.89 3.91
CA LEU A 3 44.47 25.44 4.17
C LEU A 3 43.06 25.04 4.61
N VAL A 4 42.24 24.67 3.63
CA VAL A 4 40.94 24.01 3.83
C VAL A 4 41.23 22.54 4.08
N LEU A 5 41.01 22.06 5.31
CA LEU A 5 41.04 20.63 5.62
C LEU A 5 39.83 19.96 4.97
N TRP A 6 40.06 19.19 3.92
CA TRP A 6 39.06 18.29 3.35
C TRP A 6 39.01 17.01 4.19
N ALA A 7 38.01 16.90 5.06
CA ALA A 7 37.65 15.62 5.67
C ALA A 7 36.88 14.80 4.63
N VAL A 8 37.57 13.86 3.99
CA VAL A 8 36.94 12.84 3.12
C VAL A 8 36.19 11.87 4.04
N VAL A 9 34.89 12.06 4.16
CA VAL A 9 33.98 11.08 4.77
C VAL A 9 33.75 9.99 3.72
N TYR A 10 34.39 8.84 3.89
CA TYR A 10 34.07 7.66 3.11
C TYR A 10 32.65 7.19 3.49
N PRO A 11 31.74 6.96 2.53
CA PRO A 11 30.50 6.27 2.83
C PRO A 11 30.87 4.82 3.15
N LEU A 12 30.63 4.42 4.39
CA LEU A 12 30.65 3.02 4.79
C LEU A 12 29.46 2.36 4.10
N VAL A 13 29.68 1.79 2.90
CA VAL A 13 28.66 1.00 2.21
C VAL A 13 28.42 -0.23 3.07
N ALA A 14 27.35 -0.19 3.87
CA ALA A 14 26.80 -1.36 4.53
C ALA A 14 26.31 -2.31 3.42
N GLN A 15 27.15 -3.27 3.05
CA GLN A 15 26.78 -4.36 2.17
C GLN A 15 25.73 -5.20 2.91
N THR A 16 24.46 -5.02 2.58
CA THR A 16 23.39 -5.92 3.01
C THR A 16 23.57 -7.24 2.29
N GLN A 17 24.38 -8.12 2.87
CA GLN A 17 24.69 -9.43 2.35
C GLN A 17 23.50 -10.34 2.67
N GLY A 18 22.61 -10.55 1.70
CA GLY A 18 21.48 -11.47 1.82
C GLY A 18 21.91 -12.93 1.94
N ASP A 19 20.96 -13.79 2.31
CA ASP A 19 21.13 -15.25 2.41
C ASP A 19 21.87 -15.81 1.20
N THR A 20 23.11 -16.25 1.41
CA THR A 20 23.94 -16.82 0.36
C THR A 20 23.96 -18.34 0.47
N ILE A 21 23.60 -19.00 -0.63
CA ILE A 21 23.61 -20.47 -0.75
C ILE A 21 24.83 -20.88 -1.58
N TYR A 22 25.59 -21.81 -1.03
CA TYR A 22 26.81 -22.36 -1.62
C TYR A 22 26.58 -23.83 -1.97
N HIS A 23 26.98 -24.23 -3.18
CA HIS A 23 26.72 -25.58 -3.70
C HIS A 23 28.03 -26.37 -3.85
N PHE A 24 28.11 -27.52 -3.18
CA PHE A 24 29.22 -28.46 -3.26
C PHE A 24 28.80 -29.76 -3.94
N ARG A 25 29.56 -30.18 -4.96
CA ARG A 25 29.30 -31.41 -5.70
C ARG A 25 30.36 -32.46 -5.38
N PHE A 26 29.93 -33.71 -5.28
CA PHE A 26 30.80 -34.84 -4.96
C PHE A 26 30.93 -35.77 -6.16
N GLU A 27 32.08 -36.42 -6.28
CA GLU A 27 32.32 -37.41 -7.32
C GLU A 27 31.58 -38.72 -6.97
N PRO A 28 30.96 -39.40 -7.94
CA PRO A 28 30.32 -40.68 -7.70
C PRO A 28 31.33 -41.72 -7.18
N GLY A 29 31.12 -42.23 -5.95
CA GLY A 29 32.00 -43.22 -5.32
C GLY A 29 33.15 -42.66 -4.48
N ASN A 30 33.31 -41.32 -4.41
CA ASN A 30 34.28 -40.67 -3.52
C ASN A 30 33.59 -39.62 -2.65
N ASP A 31 33.68 -39.81 -1.33
CA ASP A 31 33.06 -38.92 -0.33
C ASP A 31 34.01 -37.80 0.17
N GLY A 32 35.14 -37.63 -0.50
CA GLY A 32 36.07 -36.52 -0.25
C GLY A 32 35.56 -35.19 -0.84
N LEU A 33 35.64 -34.11 -0.05
CA LEU A 33 35.45 -32.76 -0.58
C LEU A 33 36.69 -32.37 -1.40
N TYR A 34 36.64 -32.60 -2.71
CA TYR A 34 37.75 -32.26 -3.59
C TYR A 34 37.59 -30.82 -4.08
N THR A 35 38.51 -29.94 -3.68
CA THR A 35 38.47 -28.50 -4.04
C THR A 35 38.70 -28.26 -5.53
N ALA A 36 39.40 -29.16 -6.23
CA ALA A 36 39.63 -29.05 -7.67
C ALA A 36 38.46 -29.58 -8.54
N TYR A 37 37.43 -30.19 -7.94
CA TYR A 37 36.30 -30.74 -8.67
C TYR A 37 35.17 -29.71 -8.84
N ARG A 38 34.69 -29.51 -10.07
CA ARG A 38 33.47 -28.74 -10.42
C ARG A 38 33.33 -27.38 -9.69
N ASN A 39 34.41 -26.62 -9.55
CA ASN A 39 34.47 -25.30 -8.89
C ASN A 39 34.23 -25.28 -7.37
N ASN A 40 34.28 -26.44 -6.69
CA ASN A 40 34.16 -26.53 -5.24
C ASN A 40 35.17 -25.63 -4.51
N GLY A 41 36.39 -25.45 -5.03
CA GLY A 41 37.42 -24.60 -4.43
C GLY A 41 37.07 -23.11 -4.45
N THR A 42 36.46 -22.63 -5.53
CA THR A 42 36.00 -21.24 -5.65
C THR A 42 34.83 -20.98 -4.71
N GLU A 43 33.87 -21.92 -4.66
CA GLU A 43 32.73 -21.85 -3.74
C GLU A 43 33.17 -21.96 -2.28
N LEU A 44 34.15 -22.82 -1.97
CA LEU A 44 34.73 -22.93 -0.63
C LEU A 44 35.42 -21.61 -0.24
N THR A 45 36.20 -21.02 -1.13
CA THR A 45 36.85 -19.71 -0.87
C THR A 45 35.82 -18.63 -0.61
N ARG A 46 34.74 -18.58 -1.39
CA ARG A 46 33.65 -17.63 -1.22
C ARG A 46 32.87 -17.85 0.09
N LEU A 47 32.68 -19.11 0.48
CA LEU A 47 32.05 -19.48 1.75
C LEU A 47 32.94 -19.05 2.93
N LEU A 48 34.24 -19.38 2.89
CA LEU A 48 35.20 -19.03 3.92
C LEU A 48 35.28 -17.50 4.10
N SER A 49 35.33 -16.73 3.01
CA SER A 49 35.31 -15.26 3.07
C SER A 49 34.06 -14.73 3.81
N CYS A 50 32.90 -15.33 3.57
CA CYS A 50 31.65 -14.94 4.25
C CYS A 50 31.63 -15.33 5.73
N VAL A 51 32.19 -16.51 6.06
CA VAL A 51 32.37 -16.96 7.45
C VAL A 51 33.32 -16.04 8.21
N VAL A 52 34.45 -15.64 7.61
CA VAL A 52 35.42 -14.72 8.21
C VAL A 52 34.78 -13.35 8.47
N GLN A 53 34.03 -12.83 7.50
CA GLN A 53 33.32 -11.55 7.63
C GLN A 53 32.30 -11.55 8.78
N ASN A 54 31.68 -12.70 9.05
CA ASN A 54 30.60 -12.84 10.03
C ASN A 54 30.99 -13.68 11.26
N LYS A 55 32.29 -13.88 11.50
CA LYS A 55 32.82 -14.86 12.47
C LYS A 55 32.31 -14.64 13.89
N GLU A 56 32.30 -13.40 14.35
CA GLU A 56 31.84 -13.05 15.70
C GLU A 56 30.36 -13.37 15.89
N ALA A 57 29.52 -13.05 14.90
CA ALA A 57 28.08 -13.28 14.95
C ALA A 57 27.72 -14.77 14.82
N ILE A 58 28.53 -15.56 14.11
CA ILE A 58 28.41 -17.02 14.03
C ILE A 58 28.80 -17.67 15.37
N LEU A 59 29.91 -17.23 15.98
CA LEU A 59 30.36 -17.75 17.28
C LEU A 59 29.42 -17.36 18.42
N ALA A 60 28.79 -16.19 18.34
CA ALA A 60 27.74 -15.75 19.25
C ALA A 60 26.43 -16.56 19.11
N GLY A 61 26.29 -17.38 18.06
CA GLY A 61 25.09 -18.16 17.78
C GLY A 61 23.95 -17.35 17.13
N THR A 62 24.20 -16.10 16.78
CA THR A 62 23.24 -15.20 16.12
C THR A 62 23.03 -15.59 14.65
N ILE A 63 24.07 -16.11 13.99
CA ILE A 63 24.06 -16.53 12.57
C ILE A 63 24.29 -18.04 12.49
N PRO A 64 23.23 -18.86 12.29
CA PRO A 64 23.39 -20.28 12.11
C PRO A 64 23.88 -20.60 10.69
N ILE A 65 24.83 -21.54 10.59
CA ILE A 65 25.25 -22.12 9.32
C ILE A 65 24.43 -23.39 9.09
N LEU A 66 23.57 -23.37 8.07
CA LEU A 66 22.79 -24.54 7.68
C LEU A 66 23.55 -25.35 6.64
N VAL A 67 23.66 -26.65 6.86
CA VAL A 67 24.34 -27.59 5.96
C VAL A 67 23.34 -28.68 5.60
N ASP A 68 22.85 -28.64 4.36
CA ASP A 68 21.87 -29.59 3.86
C ASP A 68 22.53 -30.54 2.86
N GLY A 69 22.51 -31.84 3.17
CA GLY A 69 23.05 -32.89 2.32
C GLY A 69 21.97 -33.56 1.49
N TYR A 70 22.14 -33.63 0.18
CA TYR A 70 21.22 -34.29 -0.74
C TYR A 70 21.90 -35.50 -1.37
N CYS A 71 21.22 -36.65 -1.33
CA CYS A 71 21.62 -37.84 -2.09
C CYS A 71 20.39 -38.55 -2.65
N SER A 72 20.35 -38.74 -3.97
CA SER A 72 19.26 -39.43 -4.67
C SER A 72 19.74 -40.61 -5.52
N SER A 73 21.05 -40.89 -5.57
CA SER A 73 21.62 -41.95 -6.41
C SER A 73 21.35 -43.38 -5.94
N LEU A 74 20.87 -43.59 -4.71
CA LEU A 74 20.67 -44.92 -4.14
C LEU A 74 19.19 -45.29 -4.07
N ARG A 75 18.88 -46.55 -4.37
CA ARG A 75 17.55 -47.14 -4.23
C ARG A 75 17.12 -47.33 -2.76
N ASP A 76 18.08 -47.38 -1.85
CA ASP A 76 17.85 -47.50 -0.41
C ASP A 76 18.00 -46.13 0.26
N GLU A 77 16.92 -45.67 0.88
CA GLU A 77 16.86 -44.38 1.59
C GLU A 77 17.80 -44.32 2.79
N ALA A 78 18.01 -45.44 3.49
CA ALA A 78 18.90 -45.48 4.65
C ALA A 78 20.36 -45.28 4.23
N ALA A 79 20.77 -45.94 3.16
CA ALA A 79 22.08 -45.78 2.54
C ALA A 79 22.27 -44.36 1.95
N ALA A 80 21.25 -43.82 1.26
CA ALA A 80 21.28 -42.46 0.73
C ALA A 80 21.45 -41.41 1.84
N ARG A 81 20.70 -41.56 2.95
CA ARG A 81 20.80 -40.66 4.11
C ARG A 81 22.17 -40.75 4.79
N ALA A 82 22.74 -41.96 4.88
CA ALA A 82 24.08 -42.16 5.44
C ALA A 82 25.15 -41.46 4.59
N ILE A 83 25.07 -41.56 3.26
CA ILE A 83 26.01 -40.90 2.34
C ILE A 83 25.85 -39.38 2.36
N ALA A 84 24.62 -38.87 2.35
CA ALA A 84 24.36 -37.43 2.54
C ALA A 84 24.96 -36.92 3.86
N ARG A 85 24.79 -37.67 4.96
CA ARG A 85 25.38 -37.35 6.27
C ARG A 85 26.90 -37.34 6.24
N ILE A 86 27.54 -38.33 5.61
CA ILE A 86 29.01 -38.39 5.51
C ILE A 86 29.53 -37.16 4.74
N ARG A 87 28.91 -36.80 3.63
CA ARG A 87 29.30 -35.65 2.80
C ARG A 87 29.10 -34.32 3.52
N SER A 88 27.96 -34.12 4.18
CA SER A 88 27.69 -32.93 4.99
C SER A 88 28.68 -32.80 6.15
N ASN A 89 28.98 -33.91 6.83
CA ASN A 89 29.96 -33.94 7.91
C ASN A 89 31.37 -33.61 7.41
N ARG A 90 31.75 -34.08 6.21
CA ARG A 90 33.04 -33.74 5.61
C ARG A 90 33.18 -32.24 5.37
N VAL A 91 32.14 -31.59 4.82
CA VAL A 91 32.12 -30.13 4.63
C VAL A 91 32.19 -29.40 5.97
N LYS A 92 31.43 -29.87 6.97
CA LYS A 92 31.46 -29.33 8.33
C LYS A 92 32.85 -29.44 8.98
N SER A 93 33.51 -30.60 8.88
CA SER A 93 34.86 -30.81 9.42
C SER A 93 35.89 -29.88 8.77
N GLU A 94 35.78 -29.60 7.47
CA GLU A 94 36.65 -28.63 6.79
C GLU A 94 36.45 -27.21 7.32
N LEU A 95 35.20 -26.80 7.57
CA LEU A 95 34.90 -25.48 8.14
C LEU A 95 35.37 -25.34 9.59
N ILE A 96 35.19 -26.39 10.40
CA ILE A 96 35.67 -26.44 11.78
C ILE A 96 37.20 -26.35 11.83
N THR A 97 37.89 -27.14 11.00
CA THR A 97 39.36 -27.23 11.02
C THR A 97 40.02 -25.94 10.52
N ARG A 98 39.45 -25.31 9.48
CA ARG A 98 40.04 -24.11 8.86
C ARG A 98 39.70 -22.82 9.61
N GLU A 99 38.46 -22.67 10.05
CA GLU A 99 37.96 -21.40 10.63
C GLU A 99 37.84 -21.43 12.16
N GLY A 100 38.05 -22.58 12.79
CA GLY A 100 37.95 -22.75 14.24
C GLY A 100 36.51 -22.63 14.75
N LEU A 101 35.53 -22.99 13.92
CA LEU A 101 34.11 -22.95 14.30
C LEU A 101 33.76 -24.11 15.24
N SER A 102 32.77 -23.90 16.10
CA SER A 102 32.24 -24.95 16.98
C SER A 102 31.10 -25.72 16.33
N GLU A 103 30.83 -26.94 16.78
CA GLU A 103 29.71 -27.73 16.25
C GLU A 103 28.35 -27.08 16.49
N ALA A 104 28.22 -26.22 17.51
CA ALA A 104 26.98 -25.54 17.87
C ALA A 104 26.54 -24.49 16.83
N CYS A 105 27.46 -24.03 15.98
CA CYS A 105 27.17 -23.07 14.92
C CYS A 105 26.49 -23.70 13.69
N PHE A 106 26.39 -25.04 13.64
CA PHE A 106 25.94 -25.77 12.46
C PHE A 106 24.61 -26.49 12.68
N THR A 107 23.66 -26.27 11.78
CA THR A 107 22.43 -27.05 11.68
C THR A 107 22.53 -27.96 10.47
N THR A 108 22.49 -29.28 10.67
CA THR A 108 22.61 -30.25 9.57
C THR A 108 21.27 -30.91 9.25
N SER A 109 20.84 -30.87 8.00
CA SER A 109 19.69 -31.65 7.52
C SER A 109 20.13 -32.57 6.38
N ASN A 110 19.57 -33.78 6.31
CA ASN A 110 19.90 -34.72 5.24
C ASN A 110 18.64 -35.17 4.52
N HIS A 111 18.66 -35.02 3.20
CA HIS A 111 17.55 -35.27 2.31
C HIS A 111 17.92 -36.39 1.33
N THR A 112 16.96 -37.28 1.08
CA THR A 112 17.10 -38.42 0.16
C THR A 112 16.52 -38.11 -1.23
N SER A 113 16.14 -36.85 -1.47
CA SER A 113 15.46 -36.39 -2.69
C SER A 113 16.06 -35.06 -3.13
N GLY A 114 16.34 -34.88 -4.43
CA GLY A 114 16.76 -33.58 -4.98
C GLY A 114 18.11 -33.55 -5.71
N GLY A 115 18.85 -34.66 -5.74
CA GLY A 115 20.15 -34.79 -6.42
C GLY A 115 21.27 -35.26 -5.49
N ASP A 116 22.52 -35.27 -6.00
CA ASP A 116 23.73 -35.60 -5.23
C ASP A 116 24.63 -34.37 -5.06
N TYR A 117 24.35 -33.57 -4.03
CA TYR A 117 25.13 -32.38 -3.70
C TYR A 117 24.91 -32.00 -2.23
N VAL A 118 25.79 -31.16 -1.69
CA VAL A 118 25.61 -30.53 -0.37
C VAL A 118 25.45 -29.04 -0.57
N THR A 119 24.44 -28.45 0.05
CA THR A 119 24.29 -26.99 0.09
C THR A 119 24.64 -26.47 1.47
N VAL A 120 25.43 -25.40 1.51
CA VAL A 120 25.67 -24.65 2.74
C VAL A 120 24.96 -23.31 2.60
N ARG A 121 24.11 -22.96 3.56
CA ARG A 121 23.43 -21.66 3.62
C ARG A 121 23.83 -20.96 4.91
N ILE A 122 24.35 -19.74 4.78
CA ILE A 122 24.56 -18.86 5.94
C ILE A 122 23.32 -17.98 6.02
N ALA A 123 22.50 -18.19 7.05
CA ALA A 123 21.32 -17.37 7.30
C ALA A 123 21.78 -16.10 8.01
N ILE A 124 22.24 -15.12 7.24
CA ILE A 124 22.64 -13.82 7.79
C ILE A 124 21.34 -13.13 8.20
N PRO A 125 21.06 -13.00 9.52
CA PRO A 125 19.94 -12.21 9.93
C PRO A 125 20.21 -10.81 9.39
N VAL A 126 19.30 -10.32 8.55
CA VAL A 126 19.23 -8.90 8.26
C VAL A 126 19.03 -8.26 9.62
N GLN A 127 20.14 -7.82 10.23
CA GLN A 127 20.06 -7.00 11.41
C GLN A 127 19.11 -5.87 11.00
N PRO A 128 18.07 -5.55 11.77
CA PRO A 128 17.48 -4.25 11.67
C PRO A 128 18.64 -3.33 12.00
N SER A 129 19.38 -2.88 10.98
CA SER A 129 20.39 -1.85 11.14
C SER A 129 19.63 -0.76 11.85
N GLU A 130 20.01 -0.51 13.11
CA GLU A 130 19.43 0.56 13.89
C GLU A 130 19.31 1.73 12.95
N SER A 131 18.07 2.03 12.61
CA SER A 131 17.77 2.93 11.53
C SER A 131 18.45 4.21 11.96
N GLY A 132 19.48 4.64 11.21
CA GLY A 132 20.26 5.80 11.63
C GLY A 132 19.32 6.96 11.95
N PRO A 133 19.74 7.98 12.71
CA PRO A 133 18.88 9.10 13.11
C PRO A 133 18.07 9.69 11.93
N GLU A 134 18.58 9.58 10.71
CA GLU A 134 17.90 9.93 9.46
C GLU A 134 16.67 9.05 9.13
N GLN A 135 16.72 7.72 9.28
CA GLN A 135 15.60 6.83 9.01
C GLN A 135 14.51 6.90 10.10
N GLN A 136 14.89 7.13 11.36
CA GLN A 136 13.94 7.42 12.43
C GLN A 136 13.24 8.77 12.19
N ALA A 137 13.99 9.80 11.81
CA ALA A 137 13.41 11.10 11.43
C ALA A 137 12.50 10.98 10.19
N GLU A 138 12.84 10.13 9.22
CA GLU A 138 12.00 9.88 8.05
C GLU A 138 10.71 9.14 8.40
N ALA A 139 10.78 8.13 9.28
CA ALA A 139 9.61 7.43 9.80
C ALA A 139 8.68 8.38 10.57
N GLU A 140 9.24 9.22 11.44
CA GLU A 140 8.46 10.21 12.22
C GLU A 140 7.83 11.27 11.30
N ARG A 141 8.54 11.69 10.23
CA ARG A 141 7.98 12.58 9.19
C ARG A 141 6.84 11.91 8.43
N LEU A 142 6.97 10.65 8.05
CA LEU A 142 5.91 9.87 7.38
C LEU A 142 4.68 9.71 8.27
N GLU A 143 4.86 9.43 9.56
CA GLU A 143 3.75 9.35 10.52
C GLU A 143 3.04 10.70 10.69
N ALA A 144 3.80 11.80 10.79
CA ALA A 144 3.23 13.14 10.87
C ALA A 144 2.46 13.51 9.58
N GLU A 145 2.96 13.11 8.42
CA GLU A 145 2.28 13.32 7.13
C GLU A 145 0.99 12.50 7.05
N GLN A 146 0.99 11.24 7.48
CA GLN A 146 -0.22 10.43 7.55
C GLN A 146 -1.27 11.02 8.49
N GLN A 147 -0.86 11.55 9.65
CA GLN A 147 -1.79 12.22 10.57
C GLN A 147 -2.41 13.47 9.94
N ARG A 148 -1.62 14.26 9.21
CA ARG A 148 -2.12 15.43 8.47
C ARG A 148 -3.14 15.05 7.41
N LEU A 149 -2.85 14.02 6.61
CA LEU A 149 -3.77 13.53 5.58
C LEU A 149 -5.09 13.04 6.17
N LYS A 150 -5.06 12.33 7.31
CA LYS A 150 -6.28 11.91 8.01
C LYS A 150 -7.11 13.11 8.51
N ALA A 151 -6.46 14.14 9.05
CA ALA A 151 -7.15 15.35 9.48
C ALA A 151 -7.76 16.12 8.31
N GLU A 152 -7.10 16.15 7.15
CA GLU A 152 -7.62 16.77 5.94
C GLU A 152 -8.82 16.01 5.36
N GLN A 153 -8.75 14.67 5.33
CA GLN A 153 -9.89 13.83 4.94
C GLN A 153 -11.12 14.08 5.82
N GLN A 154 -10.95 14.14 7.14
CA GLN A 154 -12.05 14.46 8.05
C GLN A 154 -12.65 15.85 7.80
N ARG A 155 -11.83 16.84 7.44
CA ARG A 155 -12.32 18.18 7.08
C ARG A 155 -13.14 18.15 5.78
N LEU A 156 -12.66 17.42 4.77
CA LEU A 156 -13.37 17.25 3.50
C LEU A 156 -14.71 16.54 3.70
N GLU A 157 -14.77 15.49 4.52
CA GLU A 157 -16.02 14.80 4.87
C GLU A 157 -17.02 15.74 5.57
N ALA A 158 -16.54 16.56 6.51
CA ALA A 158 -17.38 17.54 7.20
C ALA A 158 -17.90 18.64 6.25
N GLU A 159 -17.09 19.06 5.28
CA GLU A 159 -17.51 20.01 4.24
C GLU A 159 -18.55 19.41 3.31
N GLN A 160 -18.37 18.15 2.88
CA GLN A 160 -19.37 17.44 2.08
C GLN A 160 -20.72 17.36 2.78
N GLN A 161 -20.75 16.99 4.07
CA GLN A 161 -21.99 16.94 4.85
C GLN A 161 -22.67 18.31 4.95
N ARG A 162 -21.90 19.40 5.08
CA ARG A 162 -22.46 20.76 5.07
C ARG A 162 -23.09 21.10 3.73
N LEU A 163 -22.43 20.73 2.63
CA LEU A 163 -22.90 20.98 1.28
C LEU A 163 -24.17 20.17 0.97
N GLU A 164 -24.27 18.93 1.44
CA GLU A 164 -25.49 18.13 1.37
C GLU A 164 -26.64 18.75 2.18
N ALA A 165 -26.37 19.21 3.40
CA ALA A 165 -27.38 19.89 4.22
C ALA A 165 -27.86 21.20 3.57
N GLU A 166 -26.97 21.95 2.91
CA GLU A 166 -27.34 23.16 2.18
C GLU A 166 -28.22 22.84 0.96
N LYS A 167 -27.88 21.80 0.19
CA LYS A 167 -28.72 21.32 -0.93
C LYS A 167 -30.13 20.95 -0.46
N GLN A 168 -30.24 20.20 0.64
CA GLN A 168 -31.55 19.84 1.21
C GLN A 168 -32.35 21.07 1.64
N ARG A 169 -31.69 22.09 2.20
CA ARG A 169 -32.35 23.36 2.56
C ARG A 169 -32.87 24.09 1.32
N LEU A 170 -32.08 24.19 0.27
CA LEU A 170 -32.48 24.82 -0.99
C LEU A 170 -33.63 24.06 -1.67
N GLU A 171 -33.63 22.73 -1.64
CA GLU A 171 -34.73 21.91 -2.14
C GLU A 171 -36.02 22.14 -1.34
N ALA A 172 -35.93 22.19 -0.01
CA ALA A 172 -37.07 22.50 0.85
C ALA A 172 -37.61 23.94 0.62
N GLU A 173 -36.72 24.90 0.37
CA GLU A 173 -37.12 26.27 0.03
C GLU A 173 -37.81 26.34 -1.34
N ARG A 174 -37.31 25.62 -2.35
CA ARG A 174 -37.99 25.50 -3.66
C ARG A 174 -39.37 24.89 -3.52
N GLN A 175 -39.52 23.79 -2.78
CA GLN A 175 -40.82 23.17 -2.55
C GLN A 175 -41.79 24.12 -1.84
N ARG A 176 -41.31 24.93 -0.88
CA ARG A 176 -42.13 25.96 -0.23
C ARG A 176 -42.50 27.09 -1.18
N ALA A 177 -41.61 27.50 -2.08
CA ALA A 177 -41.88 28.53 -3.08
C ALA A 177 -42.89 28.04 -4.15
N GLU A 178 -42.81 26.77 -4.54
CA GLU A 178 -43.78 26.12 -5.42
C GLU A 178 -45.15 25.96 -4.73
N ALA A 179 -45.18 25.50 -3.47
CA ALA A 179 -46.41 25.42 -2.69
C ALA A 179 -46.99 26.79 -2.30
N GLY A 180 -46.14 27.82 -2.27
CA GLY A 180 -46.48 29.19 -1.93
C GLY A 180 -46.88 30.06 -3.12
N HIS A 181 -47.00 29.51 -4.33
CA HIS A 181 -47.80 30.11 -5.40
C HIS A 181 -49.25 29.66 -5.21
N PRO A 182 -50.11 30.41 -4.49
CA PRO A 182 -51.53 30.32 -4.83
C PRO A 182 -51.61 30.71 -6.31
N GLU A 183 -52.14 29.83 -7.16
CA GLU A 183 -52.69 30.27 -8.44
C GLU A 183 -53.52 31.51 -8.12
N HIS A 184 -53.11 32.67 -8.64
CA HIS A 184 -53.75 33.94 -8.31
C HIS A 184 -55.26 33.76 -8.42
N ASP A 185 -55.91 33.77 -7.25
CA ASP A 185 -57.33 33.55 -7.16
C ASP A 185 -58.02 34.50 -8.14
N SER A 186 -58.94 33.91 -8.90
CA SER A 186 -59.76 34.43 -9.99
C SER A 186 -60.65 35.65 -9.67
N TYR A 187 -60.18 36.54 -8.79
CA TYR A 187 -60.77 37.82 -8.47
C TYR A 187 -60.16 38.92 -9.33
N HIS A 188 -60.83 39.30 -10.42
CA HIS A 188 -60.47 40.51 -11.15
C HIS A 188 -61.69 41.37 -11.45
N LEU A 189 -61.47 42.67 -11.41
CA LEU A 189 -62.44 43.70 -11.73
C LEU A 189 -62.12 44.22 -13.14
N SER A 190 -63.07 44.16 -14.05
CA SER A 190 -62.91 44.68 -15.41
C SER A 190 -63.95 45.73 -15.74
N LEU A 191 -63.54 46.73 -16.51
CA LEU A 191 -64.41 47.78 -17.04
C LEU A 191 -64.75 47.45 -18.50
N ARG A 192 -66.03 47.53 -18.85
CA ARG A 192 -66.55 47.28 -20.20
C ARG A 192 -67.25 48.53 -20.70
N ALA A 193 -67.05 48.86 -21.97
CA ALA A 193 -67.78 49.93 -22.65
C ALA A 193 -68.05 49.49 -24.09
N ASN A 194 -69.25 49.77 -24.60
CA ASN A 194 -69.56 49.51 -26.00
C ASN A 194 -69.40 50.78 -26.84
N LEU A 195 -68.25 50.87 -27.52
CA LEU A 195 -67.90 52.04 -28.33
C LEU A 195 -68.88 52.31 -29.48
N LEU A 196 -69.57 51.29 -30.01
CA LEU A 196 -70.61 51.48 -31.03
C LEU A 196 -71.83 52.21 -30.46
N ARG A 197 -72.22 51.89 -29.21
CA ARG A 197 -73.32 52.57 -28.52
C ARG A 197 -72.98 54.02 -28.16
N TRP A 198 -71.71 54.29 -27.89
CA TRP A 198 -71.22 55.66 -27.71
C TRP A 198 -71.32 56.46 -29.01
N ALA A 199 -70.99 55.85 -30.15
CA ALA A 199 -71.10 56.48 -31.47
C ALA A 199 -72.56 56.81 -31.85
N THR A 200 -73.55 56.06 -31.33
CA THR A 200 -74.98 56.31 -31.53
C THR A 200 -75.62 57.21 -30.44
N LEU A 201 -74.80 57.94 -29.66
CA LEU A 201 -75.22 58.85 -28.58
C LEU A 201 -75.99 58.17 -27.42
N THR A 202 -75.78 56.87 -27.23
CA THR A 202 -76.36 56.10 -26.11
C THR A 202 -75.24 55.48 -25.27
N PRO A 203 -74.44 56.28 -24.55
CA PRO A 203 -73.26 55.76 -23.88
C PRO A 203 -73.62 54.73 -22.80
N ASP A 204 -72.86 53.64 -22.77
CA ASP A 204 -72.95 52.59 -21.75
C ASP A 204 -71.59 52.34 -21.08
N LEU A 205 -71.63 52.04 -19.79
CA LEU A 205 -70.48 51.65 -19.01
C LEU A 205 -70.86 50.50 -18.08
N GLY A 206 -70.08 49.42 -18.14
CA GLY A 206 -70.25 48.22 -17.36
C GLY A 206 -69.06 47.96 -16.45
N ILE A 207 -69.31 47.49 -15.23
CA ILE A 207 -68.29 46.98 -14.31
C ILE A 207 -68.59 45.50 -14.08
N GLU A 208 -67.63 44.64 -14.39
CA GLU A 208 -67.69 43.19 -14.13
C GLU A 208 -66.74 42.85 -12.99
N TRP A 209 -67.27 42.33 -11.90
CA TRP A 209 -66.50 41.78 -10.80
C TRP A 209 -66.60 40.26 -10.80
N ARG A 210 -65.50 39.58 -11.09
CA ARG A 210 -65.44 38.11 -11.04
C ARG A 210 -64.99 37.67 -9.66
N ILE A 211 -65.76 36.77 -9.07
CA ILE A 211 -65.55 36.26 -7.69
C ILE A 211 -65.00 34.84 -7.75
N ALA A 212 -65.30 34.08 -8.80
CA ALA A 212 -64.72 32.77 -9.08
C ALA A 212 -64.67 32.56 -10.60
N PRO A 213 -64.00 31.50 -11.12
CA PRO A 213 -63.98 31.25 -12.56
C PRO A 213 -65.40 31.01 -13.12
N ALA A 214 -66.30 30.47 -12.29
CA ALA A 214 -67.68 30.14 -12.64
C ALA A 214 -68.74 31.19 -12.24
N TRP A 215 -68.39 32.21 -11.42
CA TRP A 215 -69.37 33.18 -10.88
C TRP A 215 -68.83 34.61 -10.94
N GLY A 216 -69.65 35.53 -11.44
CA GLY A 216 -69.33 36.95 -11.50
C GLY A 216 -70.58 37.81 -11.43
N LEU A 217 -70.40 39.07 -11.02
CA LEU A 217 -71.45 40.07 -10.88
C LEU A 217 -71.16 41.21 -11.86
N MET A 218 -72.16 41.60 -12.64
CA MET A 218 -72.02 42.61 -13.68
C MET A 218 -73.07 43.69 -13.49
N VAL A 219 -72.62 44.94 -13.46
CA VAL A 219 -73.47 46.12 -13.34
C VAL A 219 -73.27 46.98 -14.58
N ASN A 220 -74.35 47.23 -15.32
CA ASN A 220 -74.36 48.11 -16.48
C ASN A 220 -75.18 49.35 -16.21
N GLY A 221 -74.60 50.52 -16.48
CA GLY A 221 -75.32 51.78 -16.61
C GLY A 221 -75.38 52.17 -18.09
N SER A 222 -76.57 52.46 -18.59
CA SER A 222 -76.75 53.15 -19.86
C SER A 222 -77.37 54.52 -19.58
N TRP A 223 -76.80 55.56 -20.17
CA TRP A 223 -77.34 56.91 -20.05
C TRP A 223 -78.13 57.25 -21.30
N THR A 224 -79.39 57.64 -21.10
CA THR A 224 -80.29 58.14 -22.15
C THR A 224 -80.73 59.54 -21.72
N SER A 225 -80.46 60.54 -22.56
CA SER A 225 -80.96 61.91 -22.38
C SER A 225 -82.41 62.06 -22.80
#